data_AF-A0A813I444-F1
#
_entry.id   AF-A0A813I444-F1
#
_cell.length_a   1.000
_cell.length_b   1.000
_cell.length_c   1.000
_cell.angle_alpha   90.00
_cell.angle_beta   90.00
_cell.angle_gamma   90.00
#
_symmetry.space_group_name_H-M   'P 1'
#
loop_
_entity.id
_entity.type
_entity.pdbx_description
1 polymer ?
#
loop_
_entity_poly.entity_id
_entity_poly.type
_entity_poly.pdbx_seq_one_letter_code
_entity_poly.pdbx_strand_id
1 'polypeptide(L)'
;MAGFFDGDGCVAVLPKGVGFKLNIGQSSSNGEAVLLFQRSFGGGIYRGACGTGVRKPVIQWSLGGVAAKQAAALLGQIPSLKQPQLQIAAFCPVDASLRCNMVTELQRLKRESPETGNCCSWSFVAGFFDAEGYISTPKHGQLRLELTQNHRAPLYAIKCFIEQELELIQHGRSELNVAIYSDRSAYKLVINSGSVCKIVLQKLLTAGLAVKKRQAELALTICDSNGTEVREQLAKLVGDQARYQRLEANGRQRAKDISVVQARINRYRAAGKSAEVEGFRLHLKAWRERHALCTAEERYALLRRDIRALLRQDARAF
;
A
#
# COMPACT_ATOMS: atom_id res chain seq x y z
N MET A 1 -3.29 -14.96 5.26
CA MET A 1 -2.56 -14.41 6.43
C MET A 1 -1.06 -14.26 6.18
N ALA A 2 -0.33 -15.28 5.74
CA ALA A 2 1.11 -15.18 5.45
C ALA A 2 1.44 -14.00 4.49
N GLY A 3 0.72 -13.88 3.37
CA GLY A 3 0.90 -12.73 2.47
C GLY A 3 0.66 -11.37 3.14
N PHE A 4 -0.31 -11.26 4.05
CA PHE A 4 -0.53 -10.02 4.81
C PHE A 4 0.65 -9.73 5.74
N PHE A 5 1.16 -10.76 6.42
CA PHE A 5 2.34 -10.63 7.29
C PHE A 5 3.60 -10.23 6.48
N ASP A 6 3.73 -10.70 5.24
CA ASP A 6 4.80 -10.31 4.33
C ASP A 6 4.74 -8.84 3.88
N GLY A 7 3.57 -8.21 3.88
CA GLY A 7 3.45 -6.76 3.78
C GLY A 7 3.71 -6.09 5.13
N ASP A 8 2.69 -6.03 5.97
CA ASP A 8 2.66 -5.20 7.19
C ASP A 8 3.17 -5.89 8.47
N GLY A 9 3.47 -7.18 8.39
CA GLY A 9 3.99 -7.96 9.52
C GLY A 9 5.49 -7.77 9.76
N CYS A 10 5.91 -7.94 11.00
CA CYS A 10 7.31 -7.82 11.39
C CYS A 10 7.68 -8.82 12.49
N VAL A 11 8.80 -9.53 12.28
CA VAL A 11 9.51 -10.25 13.34
C VAL A 11 10.45 -9.23 14.01
N ALA A 12 10.13 -8.82 15.23
CA ALA A 12 10.93 -7.86 15.98
C ALA A 12 11.67 -8.55 17.13
N VAL A 13 12.96 -8.27 17.25
CA VAL A 13 13.76 -8.72 18.38
C VAL A 13 13.43 -7.85 19.59
N LEU A 14 13.26 -8.48 20.76
CA LEU A 14 13.05 -7.77 22.02
C LEU A 14 14.36 -7.12 22.52
N PRO A 15 14.30 -6.02 23.30
CA PRO A 15 15.49 -5.39 23.87
C PRO A 15 16.40 -6.40 24.58
N LYS A 16 17.71 -6.19 24.52
CA LYS A 16 18.74 -7.07 25.11
C LYS A 16 18.73 -8.51 24.57
N GLY A 17 18.09 -8.75 23.42
CA GLY A 17 18.09 -10.07 22.77
C GLY A 17 17.41 -11.15 23.59
N VAL A 18 16.48 -10.80 24.48
CA VAL A 18 15.79 -11.78 25.35
C VAL A 18 14.80 -12.68 24.60
N GLY A 19 14.51 -12.35 23.34
CA GLY A 19 13.62 -13.13 22.48
C GLY A 19 13.16 -12.30 21.29
N PHE A 20 12.00 -12.66 20.75
CA PHE A 20 11.35 -11.95 19.65
C PHE A 20 9.85 -11.80 19.92
N LYS A 21 9.22 -10.99 19.09
CA LYS A 21 7.77 -10.86 18.99
C LYS A 21 7.35 -10.69 17.55
N LEU A 22 6.17 -11.19 17.22
CA LEU A 22 5.50 -10.92 15.96
C LEU A 22 4.63 -9.68 16.15
N ASN A 23 4.64 -8.76 15.17
CA ASN A 23 3.80 -7.58 15.21
C ASN A 23 3.15 -7.33 13.86
N ILE A 24 1.97 -6.73 13.90
CA ILE A 24 1.29 -6.14 12.75
C ILE A 24 0.71 -4.81 13.19
N GLY A 25 1.03 -3.75 12.47
CA GLY A 25 0.41 -2.44 12.65
C GLY A 25 -0.62 -2.18 11.56
N GLN A 26 -1.77 -1.61 11.92
CA GLN A 26 -2.74 -1.05 10.97
C GLN A 26 -3.25 0.30 11.45
N SER A 27 -3.72 1.12 10.51
CA SER A 27 -4.50 2.29 10.89
C SER A 27 -5.70 1.87 11.72
N SER A 28 -6.03 2.64 12.76
CA SER A 28 -7.22 2.44 13.60
C SER A 28 -8.54 2.34 12.83
N SER A 29 -8.64 2.94 11.63
CA SER A 29 -9.84 2.78 10.79
C SER A 29 -9.91 1.45 10.04
N ASN A 30 -8.80 0.71 9.96
CA ASN A 30 -8.66 -0.54 9.20
C ASN A 30 -8.12 -1.67 10.11
N GLY A 31 -8.67 -1.77 11.32
CA GLY A 31 -8.21 -2.71 12.36
C GLY A 31 -8.56 -4.18 12.12
N GLU A 32 -9.26 -4.51 11.04
CA GLU A 32 -9.79 -5.86 10.78
C GLU A 32 -8.70 -6.92 10.73
N ALA A 33 -7.57 -6.64 10.07
CA ALA A 33 -6.44 -7.56 10.03
C ALA A 33 -5.84 -7.79 11.43
N VAL A 34 -5.70 -6.74 12.24
CA VAL A 34 -5.19 -6.84 13.62
C VAL A 34 -6.09 -7.76 14.45
N LEU A 35 -7.41 -7.63 14.33
CA LEU A 35 -8.38 -8.51 14.98
C LEU A 35 -8.32 -9.95 14.46
N LEU A 36 -8.12 -10.15 13.15
CA LEU A 36 -7.99 -11.48 12.56
C LEU A 36 -6.76 -12.21 13.12
N PHE A 37 -5.61 -11.55 13.21
CA PHE A 37 -4.41 -12.13 13.80
C PHE A 37 -4.58 -12.42 15.30
N GLN A 38 -5.25 -11.52 16.05
CA GLN A 38 -5.58 -11.77 17.45
C GLN A 38 -6.44 -13.03 17.62
N ARG A 39 -7.50 -13.19 16.82
CA ARG A 39 -8.39 -14.36 16.90
C ARG A 39 -7.70 -15.65 16.50
N SER A 40 -6.79 -15.59 15.52
CA SER A 40 -6.14 -16.78 14.96
C SER A 40 -4.95 -17.25 15.80
N PHE A 41 -4.20 -16.34 16.42
CA PHE A 41 -2.93 -16.64 17.10
C PHE A 41 -2.88 -16.19 18.56
N GLY A 42 -3.94 -15.56 19.08
CA GLY A 42 -3.95 -14.94 20.40
C GLY A 42 -3.16 -13.63 20.44
N GLY A 43 -2.58 -13.32 21.60
CA GLY A 43 -1.81 -12.09 21.80
C GLY A 43 -2.66 -10.87 22.13
N GLY A 44 -2.00 -9.71 22.23
CA GLY A 44 -2.62 -8.46 22.63
C GLY A 44 -2.73 -7.46 21.49
N ILE A 45 -3.74 -6.60 21.58
CA ILE A 45 -3.85 -5.39 20.75
C ILE A 45 -3.41 -4.21 21.61
N TYR A 46 -2.44 -3.46 21.10
CA TYR A 46 -1.81 -2.35 21.78
C TYR A 46 -1.94 -1.09 20.92
N ARG A 47 -1.73 0.05 21.56
CA ARG A 47 -1.49 1.30 20.85
C ARG A 47 -0.13 1.21 20.14
N GLY A 48 -0.14 1.44 18.83
CA GLY A 48 1.07 1.61 18.02
C GLY A 48 1.48 3.08 17.95
N ALA A 49 1.74 3.57 16.74
CA ALA A 49 2.04 4.98 16.53
C ALA A 49 0.86 5.89 16.91
N CYS A 50 1.17 6.98 17.61
CA CYS A 50 0.20 8.03 17.90
C CYS A 50 -0.31 8.66 16.60
N GLY A 51 -1.59 8.98 16.58
CA GLY A 51 -2.12 9.84 15.53
C GLY A 51 -1.55 11.26 15.66
N THR A 52 -1.48 11.95 14.53
CA THR A 52 -1.32 13.41 14.49
C THR A 52 -2.56 14.00 13.84
N GLY A 53 -2.77 15.32 13.87
CA GLY A 53 -3.94 15.95 13.24
C GLY A 53 -4.19 15.55 11.77
N VAL A 54 -3.16 15.04 11.08
CA VAL A 54 -3.23 14.56 9.69
C VAL A 54 -2.97 13.05 9.52
N ARG A 55 -2.57 12.33 10.57
CA ARG A 55 -2.30 10.88 10.53
C ARG A 55 -3.17 10.17 11.55
N LYS A 56 -3.93 9.17 11.12
CA LYS A 56 -4.69 8.33 12.05
C LYS A 56 -3.75 7.55 12.99
N PRO A 57 -4.15 7.31 14.25
CA PRO A 57 -3.39 6.45 15.13
C PRO A 57 -3.33 5.03 14.56
N VAL A 58 -2.25 4.34 14.87
CA VAL A 58 -2.03 2.94 14.51
C VAL A 58 -2.36 2.07 15.71
N ILE A 59 -3.12 1.02 15.48
CA ILE A 59 -3.28 -0.09 16.43
C ILE A 59 -2.35 -1.21 16.01
N GLN A 60 -1.80 -1.92 16.98
CA GLN A 60 -0.79 -2.93 16.74
C GLN A 60 -1.16 -4.23 17.45
N TRP A 61 -1.26 -5.31 16.71
CA TRP A 61 -1.24 -6.65 17.28
C TRP A 61 0.21 -7.02 17.61
N SER A 62 0.44 -7.59 18.79
CA SER A 62 1.74 -8.06 19.23
C SER A 62 1.61 -9.40 19.95
N LEU A 63 2.50 -10.33 19.58
CA LEU A 63 2.57 -11.67 20.16
C LEU A 63 4.01 -12.00 20.53
N GLY A 64 4.25 -12.40 21.78
CA GLY A 64 5.57 -12.79 22.31
C GLY A 64 5.57 -14.20 22.93
N GLY A 65 6.75 -14.66 23.35
CA GLY A 65 6.90 -15.91 24.10
C GLY A 65 6.60 -17.17 23.29
N VAL A 66 6.08 -18.21 23.95
CA VAL A 66 5.81 -19.53 23.34
C VAL A 66 4.77 -19.44 22.23
N ALA A 67 3.70 -18.65 22.43
CA ALA A 67 2.68 -18.45 21.41
C ALA A 67 3.24 -17.81 20.13
N ALA A 68 4.19 -16.88 20.26
CA ALA A 68 4.87 -16.30 19.10
C ALA A 68 5.70 -17.33 18.33
N LYS A 69 6.36 -18.28 19.01
CA LYS A 69 7.08 -19.39 18.36
C LYS A 69 6.13 -20.28 17.58
N GLN A 70 4.99 -20.64 18.18
CA GLN A 70 3.97 -21.46 17.53
C GLN A 70 3.38 -20.76 16.30
N ALA A 71 3.00 -19.48 16.42
CA ALA A 71 2.50 -18.70 15.30
C ALA A 71 3.57 -18.54 14.20
N ALA A 72 4.83 -18.31 14.57
CA ALA A 72 5.94 -18.23 13.62
C ALA A 72 6.17 -19.56 12.90
N ALA A 73 6.06 -20.70 13.61
CA ALA A 73 6.15 -22.02 13.01
C ALA A 73 5.04 -22.26 11.99
N LEU A 74 3.79 -21.93 12.34
CA LEU A 74 2.64 -22.08 11.42
C LEU A 74 2.76 -21.17 10.19
N LEU A 75 3.11 -19.90 10.38
CA LEU A 75 3.29 -18.97 9.27
C LEU A 75 4.50 -19.35 8.40
N GLY A 76 5.59 -19.83 9.02
CA GLY A 76 6.82 -20.24 8.36
C GLY A 76 6.74 -21.57 7.61
N GLN A 77 5.65 -22.34 7.76
CA GLN A 77 5.37 -23.49 6.91
C GLN A 77 4.92 -23.08 5.51
N ILE A 78 4.35 -21.88 5.38
CA ILE A 78 3.90 -21.37 4.10
C ILE A 78 5.08 -20.66 3.41
N PRO A 79 5.42 -21.04 2.17
CA PRO A 79 6.42 -20.30 1.40
C PRO A 79 6.06 -18.82 1.27
N SER A 80 6.92 -17.93 1.78
CA SER A 80 6.65 -16.49 1.93
C SER A 80 7.97 -15.71 1.97
N LEU A 81 7.92 -14.40 1.73
CA LEU A 81 9.07 -13.49 1.74
C LEU A 81 9.74 -13.40 3.12
N LYS A 82 8.93 -13.47 4.19
CA LYS A 82 9.41 -13.46 5.57
C LYS A 82 9.58 -14.86 6.16
N GLN A 83 9.51 -15.92 5.34
CA GLN A 83 9.61 -17.30 5.80
C GLN A 83 10.93 -17.59 6.55
N PRO A 84 12.12 -17.18 6.06
CA PRO A 84 13.36 -17.40 6.80
C PRO A 84 13.34 -16.75 8.20
N GLN A 85 12.82 -15.52 8.30
CA GLN A 85 12.69 -14.79 9.56
C GLN A 85 11.71 -15.48 10.52
N LEU A 86 10.62 -16.03 9.98
CA LEU A 86 9.61 -16.79 10.74
C LEU A 86 10.16 -18.14 11.22
N GLN A 87 10.94 -18.84 10.39
CA GLN A 87 11.60 -20.09 10.78
C GLN A 87 12.62 -19.84 11.90
N ILE A 88 13.44 -18.80 11.77
CA ILE A 88 14.37 -18.41 12.84
C ILE A 88 13.62 -18.09 14.14
N ALA A 89 12.51 -17.35 14.05
CA ALA A 89 11.66 -17.06 15.19
C ALA A 89 11.05 -18.32 15.83
N ALA A 90 10.58 -19.28 15.01
CA ALA A 90 10.03 -20.54 15.49
C ALA A 90 11.04 -21.33 16.35
N PHE A 91 12.33 -21.29 15.97
CA PHE A 91 13.42 -22.00 16.65
C PHE A 91 14.20 -21.15 17.68
N CYS A 92 13.68 -20.00 18.11
CA CYS A 92 14.43 -19.09 19.00
C CYS A 92 15.03 -19.81 20.23
N PRO A 93 16.35 -19.81 20.41
CA PRO A 93 17.04 -20.61 21.42
C PRO A 93 16.90 -20.03 22.83
N VAL A 94 17.06 -20.90 23.84
CA VAL A 94 17.09 -20.53 25.27
C VAL A 94 18.46 -19.98 25.67
N ASP A 95 19.53 -20.37 24.97
CA ASP A 95 20.87 -19.84 25.22
C ASP A 95 21.04 -18.39 24.73
N ALA A 96 21.74 -17.57 25.51
CA ALA A 96 21.93 -16.15 25.21
C ALA A 96 22.88 -15.90 24.03
N SER A 97 23.97 -16.68 23.91
CA SER A 97 24.94 -16.51 22.83
C SER A 97 24.33 -16.86 21.47
N LEU A 98 23.53 -17.94 21.41
CA LEU A 98 22.80 -18.34 20.22
C LEU A 98 21.73 -17.31 19.83
N ARG A 99 21.11 -16.63 20.80
CA ARG A 99 20.19 -15.52 20.51
C ARG A 99 20.92 -14.34 19.87
N CYS A 100 22.15 -14.01 20.25
CA CYS A 100 22.91 -12.95 19.58
C CYS A 100 23.12 -13.25 18.08
N ASN A 101 23.49 -14.49 17.74
CA ASN A 101 23.63 -14.92 16.34
C ASN A 101 22.30 -14.82 15.58
N MET A 102 21.21 -15.25 16.21
CA MET A 102 19.85 -15.14 15.68
C MET A 102 19.47 -13.68 15.35
N VAL A 103 19.82 -12.74 16.24
CA VAL A 103 19.54 -11.30 16.02
C VAL A 103 20.32 -10.77 14.83
N THR A 104 21.60 -11.10 14.73
CA THR A 104 22.44 -10.72 13.58
C THR A 104 21.85 -11.25 12.28
N GLU A 105 21.42 -12.50 12.27
CA GLU A 105 20.82 -13.13 11.09
C GLU A 105 19.47 -12.49 10.71
N LEU A 106 18.60 -12.22 11.67
CA LEU A 106 17.34 -11.49 11.42
C LEU A 106 17.58 -10.07 10.90
N GLN A 107 18.65 -9.40 11.33
CA GLN A 107 19.02 -8.09 10.80
C GLN A 107 19.55 -8.19 9.37
N ARG A 108 20.36 -9.20 9.07
CA ARG A 108 20.87 -9.49 7.72
C ARG A 108 19.71 -9.72 6.74
N LEU A 109 18.79 -10.61 7.09
CA LEU A 109 17.60 -10.95 6.30
C LEU A 109 16.61 -9.79 6.10
N LYS A 110 16.68 -8.73 6.91
CA LYS A 110 15.86 -7.51 6.72
C LYS A 110 16.48 -6.52 5.73
N ARG A 111 17.78 -6.59 5.50
CA ARG A 111 18.51 -5.69 4.60
C ARG A 111 18.60 -6.27 3.19
N GLU A 112 18.73 -7.59 3.11
CA GLU A 112 18.84 -8.30 1.84
C GLU A 112 17.50 -8.44 1.14
N SER A 113 17.54 -8.52 -0.19
CA SER A 113 16.34 -8.87 -0.96
C SER A 113 15.98 -10.33 -0.65
N PRO A 114 14.71 -10.64 -0.32
CA PRO A 114 14.31 -12.02 -0.10
C PRO A 114 14.51 -12.83 -1.37
N GLU A 115 14.99 -14.05 -1.22
CA GLU A 115 14.97 -15.05 -2.29
C GLU A 115 13.52 -15.40 -2.59
N THR A 116 13.08 -15.15 -3.81
CA THR A 116 11.72 -15.47 -4.23
C THR A 116 11.68 -16.80 -4.95
N GLY A 117 11.20 -17.84 -4.28
CA GLY A 117 10.77 -19.06 -4.94
C GLY A 117 9.43 -18.90 -5.68
N ASN A 118 9.01 -19.93 -6.42
CA ASN A 118 7.69 -20.02 -7.06
C ASN A 118 6.57 -20.32 -6.05
N CYS A 119 6.41 -19.46 -5.05
CA CYS A 119 5.52 -19.67 -3.91
C CYS A 119 4.19 -18.91 -3.97
N CYS A 120 3.91 -18.23 -5.07
CA CYS A 120 2.70 -17.43 -5.17
C CYS A 120 1.45 -18.30 -5.37
N SER A 121 0.40 -17.96 -4.65
CA SER A 121 -0.97 -18.46 -4.82
C SER A 121 -1.93 -17.29 -4.71
N TRP A 122 -3.15 -17.42 -5.22
CA TRP A 122 -4.14 -16.34 -5.09
C TRP A 122 -4.43 -15.97 -3.64
N SER A 123 -4.44 -16.92 -2.71
CA SER A 123 -4.65 -16.66 -1.28
C SER A 123 -3.48 -15.90 -0.65
N PHE A 124 -2.25 -16.19 -1.10
CA PHE A 124 -1.08 -15.40 -0.71
C PHE A 124 -1.18 -13.97 -1.25
N VAL A 125 -1.44 -13.81 -2.56
CA VAL A 125 -1.52 -12.50 -3.20
C VAL A 125 -2.67 -11.67 -2.63
N ALA A 126 -3.83 -12.27 -2.30
CA ALA A 126 -4.93 -11.59 -1.62
C ALA A 126 -4.51 -11.01 -0.27
N GLY A 127 -3.84 -11.80 0.56
CA GLY A 127 -3.30 -11.31 1.84
C GLY A 127 -2.25 -10.21 1.64
N PHE A 128 -1.34 -10.37 0.68
CA PHE A 128 -0.30 -9.38 0.38
C PHE A 128 -0.91 -8.08 -0.17
N PHE A 129 -1.94 -8.17 -1.01
CA PHE A 129 -2.67 -7.03 -1.55
C PHE A 129 -3.49 -6.30 -0.48
N ASP A 130 -4.04 -7.01 0.50
CA ASP A 130 -4.68 -6.38 1.65
C ASP A 130 -3.71 -5.49 2.47
N ALA A 131 -2.42 -5.84 2.52
CA ALA A 131 -1.39 -5.02 3.16
C ALA A 131 -0.89 -3.90 2.21
N GLU A 132 -0.31 -4.27 1.07
CA GLU A 132 0.49 -3.38 0.21
C GLU A 132 -0.25 -2.88 -1.05
N GLY A 133 -1.47 -3.38 -1.27
CA GLY A 133 -2.24 -3.14 -2.48
C GLY A 133 -2.92 -1.78 -2.52
N TYR A 134 -3.17 -1.30 -3.72
CA TYR A 134 -3.93 -0.08 -3.95
C TYR A 134 -4.83 -0.22 -5.17
N ILE A 135 -6.09 0.20 -5.01
CA ILE A 135 -7.11 0.20 -6.07
C ILE A 135 -7.39 1.66 -6.41
N SER A 136 -7.19 2.04 -7.67
CA SER A 136 -7.36 3.42 -8.11
C SER A 136 -8.05 3.54 -9.45
N THR A 137 -8.60 4.72 -9.72
CA THR A 137 -9.31 5.04 -10.97
C THR A 137 -8.69 6.28 -11.62
N PRO A 138 -7.50 6.16 -12.26
CA PRO A 138 -6.70 7.31 -12.67
C PRO A 138 -7.38 8.17 -13.73
N LYS A 139 -8.22 7.58 -14.58
CA LYS A 139 -9.07 8.26 -15.59
C LYS A 139 -10.51 7.79 -15.48
N HIS A 140 -11.43 8.49 -16.13
CA HIS A 140 -12.84 8.09 -16.17
C HIS A 140 -12.95 6.65 -16.72
N GLY A 141 -13.72 5.79 -16.04
CA GLY A 141 -13.93 4.39 -16.44
C GLY A 141 -12.71 3.46 -16.32
N GLN A 142 -11.50 3.99 -16.03
CA GLN A 142 -10.28 3.18 -15.95
C GLN A 142 -10.04 2.67 -14.54
N LEU A 143 -9.62 1.41 -14.45
CA LEU A 143 -9.23 0.76 -13.21
C LEU A 143 -7.74 0.43 -13.24
N ARG A 144 -7.06 0.70 -12.12
CA ARG A 144 -5.63 0.42 -11.94
C ARG A 144 -5.39 -0.22 -10.58
N LEU A 145 -4.68 -1.34 -10.60
CA LEU A 145 -4.19 -2.01 -9.39
C LEU A 145 -2.70 -1.74 -9.24
N GLU A 146 -2.28 -1.47 -8.01
CA GLU A 146 -0.87 -1.30 -7.68
C GLU A 146 -0.49 -2.14 -6.46
N LEU A 147 0.74 -2.66 -6.45
CA LEU A 147 1.41 -3.21 -5.28
C LEU A 147 2.73 -2.45 -5.12
N THR A 148 3.00 -1.92 -3.94
CA THR A 148 4.24 -1.21 -3.64
C THR A 148 5.14 -2.06 -2.76
N GLN A 149 6.45 -2.08 -3.01
CA GLN A 149 7.39 -2.80 -2.15
C GLN A 149 8.79 -2.19 -2.23
N ASN A 150 9.57 -2.28 -1.14
CA ASN A 150 10.95 -1.78 -1.10
C ASN A 150 11.91 -2.65 -1.91
N HIS A 151 11.61 -3.94 -2.05
CA HIS A 151 12.38 -4.90 -2.84
C HIS A 151 11.65 -5.24 -4.14
N ARG A 152 12.40 -5.38 -5.23
CA ARG A 152 11.85 -5.67 -6.56
C ARG A 152 11.47 -7.15 -6.74
N ALA A 153 12.22 -8.07 -6.13
CA ALA A 153 12.04 -9.51 -6.33
C ALA A 153 10.61 -10.00 -5.97
N PRO A 154 9.99 -9.60 -4.84
CA PRO A 154 8.61 -9.97 -4.54
C PRO A 154 7.61 -9.59 -5.62
N LEU A 155 7.75 -8.39 -6.19
CA LEU A 155 6.87 -7.89 -7.23
C LEU A 155 7.04 -8.68 -8.53
N TYR A 156 8.26 -9.15 -8.83
CA TYR A 156 8.50 -10.03 -9.97
C TYR A 156 7.84 -11.39 -9.79
N ALA A 157 7.98 -12.02 -8.61
CA ALA A 157 7.33 -13.30 -8.35
C ALA A 157 5.80 -13.20 -8.49
N ILE A 158 5.19 -12.15 -7.93
CA ILE A 158 3.76 -11.89 -8.07
C ILE A 158 3.38 -11.60 -9.53
N LYS A 159 4.19 -10.82 -10.26
CA LYS A 159 3.98 -10.56 -11.69
C LYS A 159 3.95 -11.85 -12.50
N CYS A 160 4.99 -12.67 -12.37
CA CYS A 160 5.10 -13.94 -13.11
C CYS A 160 3.92 -14.87 -12.80
N PHE A 161 3.53 -14.96 -11.52
CA PHE A 161 2.36 -15.75 -11.11
C PHE A 161 1.07 -15.24 -11.75
N ILE A 162 0.80 -13.92 -11.70
CA ILE A 162 -0.39 -13.34 -12.31
C ILE A 162 -0.41 -13.58 -13.82
N GLU A 163 0.73 -13.40 -14.50
CA GLU A 163 0.83 -13.63 -15.94
C GLU A 163 0.55 -15.09 -16.30
N GLN A 164 1.20 -16.03 -15.62
CA GLN A 164 0.98 -17.46 -15.81
C GLN A 164 -0.49 -17.87 -15.59
N GLU A 165 -1.11 -17.39 -14.51
CA GLU A 165 -2.51 -17.70 -14.19
C GLU A 165 -3.50 -17.10 -15.19
N LEU A 166 -3.18 -15.95 -15.79
CA LEU A 166 -4.06 -15.27 -16.75
C LEU A 166 -3.86 -15.78 -18.19
N GLU A 167 -2.64 -16.17 -18.57
CA GLU A 167 -2.36 -16.80 -19.87
C GLU A 167 -3.16 -18.09 -20.05
N LEU A 168 -3.31 -18.88 -18.98
CA LEU A 168 -4.16 -20.07 -18.95
C LEU A 168 -5.65 -19.74 -19.21
N ILE A 169 -6.08 -18.51 -18.95
CA ILE A 169 -7.47 -18.07 -19.11
C ILE A 169 -7.71 -17.43 -20.50
N GLN A 170 -6.72 -16.71 -21.04
CA GLN A 170 -6.93 -15.82 -22.19
C GLN A 170 -6.55 -16.37 -23.56
N HIS A 171 -6.07 -17.62 -23.68
CA HIS A 171 -5.77 -18.31 -24.95
C HIS A 171 -5.22 -17.40 -26.06
N GLY A 172 -4.16 -16.65 -25.76
CA GLY A 172 -3.41 -15.85 -26.75
C GLY A 172 -4.02 -14.51 -27.17
N ARG A 173 -5.04 -13.98 -26.47
CA ARG A 173 -5.68 -12.69 -26.83
C ARG A 173 -5.59 -11.65 -25.72
N SER A 174 -4.39 -11.11 -25.50
CA SER A 174 -4.13 -9.71 -25.13
C SER A 174 -2.74 -9.56 -24.50
N GLU A 175 -2.05 -8.47 -24.80
CA GLU A 175 -0.91 -8.03 -24.01
C GLU A 175 -1.37 -7.71 -22.59
N LEU A 176 -0.95 -8.53 -21.63
CA LEU A 176 -1.12 -8.25 -20.21
C LEU A 176 -0.31 -6.99 -19.88
N ASN A 177 -0.99 -5.86 -19.72
CA ASN A 177 -0.36 -4.60 -19.31
C ASN A 177 -0.07 -4.62 -17.80
N VAL A 178 0.90 -5.46 -17.44
CA VAL A 178 1.42 -5.69 -16.09
C VAL A 178 2.89 -5.28 -16.09
N ALA A 179 3.22 -4.18 -15.43
CA ALA A 179 4.55 -3.59 -15.48
C ALA A 179 5.09 -3.28 -14.09
N ILE A 180 6.41 -3.42 -13.92
CA ILE A 180 7.12 -3.01 -12.71
C ILE A 180 7.85 -1.71 -12.99
N TYR A 181 7.57 -0.69 -12.18
CA TYR A 181 8.23 0.61 -12.21
C TYR A 181 9.11 0.78 -10.98
N SER A 182 10.21 1.52 -11.14
CA SER A 182 10.97 2.06 -10.01
C SER A 182 10.48 3.48 -9.69
N ASP A 183 10.29 3.74 -8.41
CA ASP A 183 10.11 5.05 -7.81
C ASP A 183 11.34 5.35 -6.92
N ARG A 184 11.50 6.59 -6.45
CA ARG A 184 12.72 7.04 -5.74
C ARG A 184 13.11 6.19 -4.53
N SER A 185 12.15 5.54 -3.88
CA SER A 185 12.36 4.76 -2.65
C SER A 185 11.68 3.39 -2.66
N ALA A 186 11.00 3.01 -3.73
CA ALA A 186 10.22 1.78 -3.79
C ALA A 186 10.00 1.32 -5.23
N TYR A 187 9.59 0.08 -5.40
CA TYR A 187 9.13 -0.48 -6.65
C TYR A 187 7.61 -0.62 -6.65
N LYS A 188 6.99 -0.54 -7.82
CA LYS A 188 5.55 -0.67 -7.99
C LYS A 188 5.22 -1.65 -9.10
N LEU A 189 4.47 -2.70 -8.78
CA LEU A 189 3.81 -3.54 -9.78
C LEU A 189 2.47 -2.92 -10.09
N VAL A 190 2.21 -2.63 -11.36
CA VAL A 190 1.01 -1.92 -11.80
C VAL A 190 0.31 -2.72 -12.89
N ILE A 191 -1.00 -2.84 -12.74
CA ILE A 191 -1.91 -3.41 -13.73
C ILE A 191 -2.81 -2.28 -14.21
N ASN A 192 -2.74 -1.93 -15.50
CA ASN A 192 -3.49 -0.80 -16.07
C ASN A 192 -4.66 -1.20 -16.98
N SER A 193 -4.73 -2.47 -17.40
CA SER A 193 -5.82 -2.94 -18.27
C SER A 193 -7.09 -3.15 -17.44
N GLY A 194 -8.16 -2.40 -17.72
CA GLY A 194 -9.39 -2.44 -16.93
C GLY A 194 -10.03 -3.82 -16.85
N SER A 195 -10.03 -4.59 -17.94
CA SER A 195 -10.53 -5.97 -17.97
C SER A 195 -9.68 -6.90 -17.11
N VAL A 196 -8.35 -6.82 -17.24
CA VAL A 196 -7.40 -7.60 -16.44
C VAL A 196 -7.53 -7.26 -14.95
N CYS A 197 -7.63 -5.97 -14.61
CA CYS A 197 -7.85 -5.54 -13.23
C CYS A 197 -9.11 -6.16 -12.64
N LYS A 198 -10.22 -6.21 -13.39
CA LYS A 198 -11.46 -6.84 -12.91
C LYS A 198 -11.29 -8.35 -12.68
N ILE A 199 -10.62 -9.06 -13.58
CA ILE A 199 -10.35 -10.50 -13.43
C ILE A 199 -9.48 -10.73 -12.18
N VAL A 200 -8.40 -9.96 -12.01
CA VAL A 200 -7.53 -10.06 -10.84
C VAL A 200 -8.30 -9.77 -9.56
N LEU A 201 -9.13 -8.71 -9.50
CA LEU A 201 -9.97 -8.43 -8.33
C LEU A 201 -10.94 -9.56 -8.00
N GLN A 202 -11.57 -10.17 -9.01
CA GLN A 202 -12.45 -11.34 -8.80
C GLN A 202 -11.69 -12.53 -8.21
N LYS A 203 -10.48 -12.81 -8.72
CA LYS A 203 -9.61 -13.86 -8.18
C LYS A 203 -9.19 -13.58 -6.74
N LEU A 204 -8.80 -12.33 -6.43
CA LEU A 204 -8.45 -11.92 -5.07
C LEU A 204 -9.63 -12.04 -4.10
N LEU A 205 -10.83 -11.60 -4.50
CA LEU A 205 -12.05 -11.74 -3.70
C LEU A 205 -12.38 -13.22 -3.41
N THR A 206 -12.32 -14.07 -4.44
CA THR A 206 -12.55 -15.52 -4.30
C THR A 206 -11.51 -16.16 -3.39
N ALA A 207 -10.27 -15.67 -3.42
CA ALA A 207 -9.17 -16.15 -2.58
C ALA A 207 -9.12 -15.54 -1.17
N GLY A 208 -10.14 -14.76 -0.78
CA GLY A 208 -10.29 -14.25 0.58
C GLY A 208 -9.68 -12.88 0.84
N LEU A 209 -9.64 -11.99 -0.16
CA LEU A 209 -9.38 -10.56 0.05
C LEU A 209 -10.38 -10.00 1.08
N ALA A 210 -9.87 -9.47 2.19
CA ALA A 210 -10.67 -9.10 3.35
C ALA A 210 -10.65 -7.59 3.59
N VAL A 211 -9.48 -7.02 3.89
CA VAL A 211 -9.34 -5.60 4.28
C VAL A 211 -9.78 -4.66 3.15
N LYS A 212 -9.50 -5.05 1.90
CA LYS A 212 -9.85 -4.26 0.71
C LYS A 212 -11.07 -4.80 -0.04
N LYS A 213 -11.85 -5.69 0.58
CA LYS A 213 -13.00 -6.36 -0.04
C LYS A 213 -14.00 -5.35 -0.62
N ARG A 214 -14.45 -4.40 0.19
CA ARG A 214 -15.46 -3.41 -0.23
C ARG A 214 -14.94 -2.51 -1.36
N GLN A 215 -13.66 -2.14 -1.32
CA GLN A 215 -13.03 -1.38 -2.41
C GLN A 215 -13.01 -2.20 -3.69
N ALA A 216 -12.67 -3.49 -3.62
CA ALA A 216 -12.63 -4.38 -4.77
C ALA A 216 -14.04 -4.58 -5.37
N GLU A 217 -15.05 -4.87 -4.56
CA GLU A 217 -16.44 -5.02 -5.00
C GLU A 217 -16.95 -3.76 -5.72
N LEU A 218 -16.71 -2.59 -5.13
CA LEU A 218 -17.06 -1.31 -5.74
C LEU A 218 -16.28 -1.05 -7.03
N ALA A 219 -15.00 -1.40 -7.08
CA ALA A 219 -14.19 -1.23 -8.29
C ALA A 219 -14.63 -2.14 -9.44
N LEU A 220 -15.23 -3.30 -9.16
CA LEU A 220 -15.77 -4.19 -10.19
C LEU A 220 -16.96 -3.58 -10.94
N THR A 221 -17.75 -2.70 -10.28
CA THR A 221 -18.91 -2.04 -10.89
C THR A 221 -18.54 -0.88 -11.82
N ILE A 222 -17.25 -0.50 -11.88
CA ILE A 222 -16.83 0.65 -12.68
C ILE A 222 -17.11 0.46 -14.17
N CYS A 223 -17.67 1.51 -14.78
CA CYS A 223 -17.88 1.65 -16.20
C CYS A 223 -17.80 3.13 -16.61
N ASP A 224 -17.96 3.39 -17.90
CA ASP A 224 -17.87 4.74 -18.44
C ASP A 224 -19.01 5.66 -18.00
N SER A 225 -20.13 5.15 -17.50
CA SER A 225 -21.23 6.00 -17.01
C SER A 225 -21.11 6.36 -15.53
N ASN A 226 -20.46 5.51 -14.71
CA ASN A 226 -20.40 5.70 -13.25
C ASN A 226 -18.98 5.98 -12.69
N GLY A 227 -17.98 6.11 -13.55
CA GLY A 227 -16.57 6.19 -13.12
C GLY A 227 -16.26 7.33 -12.14
N THR A 228 -16.98 8.45 -12.23
CA THR A 228 -16.84 9.58 -11.28
C THR A 228 -17.41 9.23 -9.91
N GLU A 229 -18.61 8.66 -9.86
CA GLU A 229 -19.26 8.25 -8.61
C GLU A 229 -18.45 7.16 -7.90
N VAL A 230 -18.04 6.11 -8.64
CA VAL A 230 -17.20 5.03 -8.10
C VAL A 230 -15.89 5.57 -7.54
N ARG A 231 -15.25 6.53 -8.22
CA ARG A 231 -14.04 7.19 -7.71
C ARG A 231 -14.30 7.89 -6.39
N GLU A 232 -15.40 8.63 -6.26
CA GLU A 232 -15.76 9.35 -5.04
C GLU A 232 -16.08 8.39 -3.89
N GLN A 233 -16.77 7.29 -4.17
CA GLN A 233 -17.05 6.26 -3.18
C GLN A 233 -15.76 5.52 -2.75
N LEU A 234 -14.89 5.12 -3.68
CA LEU A 234 -13.57 4.54 -3.36
C LEU A 234 -12.74 5.50 -2.51
N ALA A 235 -12.78 6.78 -2.84
CA ALA A 235 -12.11 7.84 -2.12
C ALA A 235 -12.54 8.00 -0.65
N LYS A 236 -13.74 7.54 -0.28
CA LYS A 236 -14.26 7.49 1.10
C LYS A 236 -13.83 6.22 1.85
N LEU A 237 -13.49 5.16 1.11
CA LEU A 237 -13.05 3.87 1.66
C LEU A 237 -11.53 3.79 1.87
N VAL A 238 -10.77 4.64 1.18
CA VAL A 238 -9.33 4.77 1.39
C VAL A 238 -9.08 5.70 2.58
N GLY A 239 -8.07 5.37 3.40
CA GLY A 239 -7.74 6.16 4.59
C GLY A 239 -7.50 7.65 4.30
N ASP A 240 -7.85 8.51 5.26
CA ASP A 240 -7.78 9.97 5.13
C ASP A 240 -6.36 10.55 5.01
N GLN A 241 -5.31 9.73 5.00
CA GLN A 241 -3.93 10.22 4.89
C GLN A 241 -3.71 11.04 3.61
N ALA A 242 -4.37 10.66 2.52
CA ALA A 242 -4.34 11.41 1.26
C ALA A 242 -5.39 12.53 1.21
N ARG A 243 -6.29 12.66 2.19
CA ARG A 243 -7.38 13.65 2.18
C ARG A 243 -6.85 15.07 2.11
N TYR A 244 -5.85 15.38 2.93
CA TYR A 244 -5.19 16.70 2.90
C TYR A 244 -4.27 16.89 1.69
N GLN A 245 -3.90 15.81 1.00
CA GLN A 245 -3.08 15.91 -0.21
C GLN A 245 -3.92 15.98 -1.48
N ARG A 246 -5.18 15.57 -1.42
CA ARG A 246 -6.11 15.52 -2.55
C ARG A 246 -6.41 16.94 -3.03
N LEU A 247 -6.29 17.13 -4.34
CA LEU A 247 -6.66 18.37 -4.99
C LEU A 247 -8.18 18.41 -5.22
N GLU A 248 -8.80 19.52 -4.85
CA GLU A 248 -10.19 19.83 -5.21
C GLU A 248 -10.34 20.02 -6.72
N ALA A 249 -11.57 20.17 -7.23
CA ALA A 249 -11.84 20.38 -8.66
C ALA A 249 -10.96 21.49 -9.27
N ASN A 250 -10.88 22.65 -8.61
CA ASN A 250 -10.02 23.77 -9.03
C ASN A 250 -8.53 23.42 -8.95
N GLY A 251 -8.10 22.71 -7.90
CA GLY A 251 -6.73 22.23 -7.76
C GLY A 251 -6.32 21.28 -8.88
N ARG A 252 -7.21 20.36 -9.27
CA ARG A 252 -7.01 19.44 -10.39
C ARG A 252 -6.90 20.19 -11.72
N GLN A 253 -7.74 21.19 -11.94
CA GLN A 253 -7.66 22.03 -13.14
C GLN A 253 -6.32 22.77 -13.20
N ARG A 254 -5.89 23.43 -12.11
CA ARG A 254 -4.57 24.08 -12.03
C ARG A 254 -3.42 23.12 -12.33
N ALA A 255 -3.47 21.91 -11.76
CA ALA A 255 -2.46 20.88 -12.00
C ALA A 255 -2.42 20.44 -13.48
N LYS A 256 -3.59 20.30 -14.12
CA LYS A 256 -3.71 20.00 -15.56
C LYS A 256 -3.08 21.11 -16.40
N ASP A 257 -3.35 22.37 -16.09
CA ASP A 257 -2.80 23.52 -16.82
C ASP A 257 -1.26 23.57 -16.70
N ILE A 258 -0.72 23.32 -15.49
CA ILE A 258 0.72 23.15 -15.25
C ILE A 258 1.31 22.04 -16.13
N SER A 259 0.65 20.88 -16.20
CA SER A 259 1.11 19.76 -17.05
C SER A 259 1.10 20.13 -18.54
N VAL A 260 0.09 20.86 -19.01
CA VAL A 260 0.01 21.33 -20.41
C VAL A 260 1.17 22.28 -20.73
N VAL A 261 1.47 23.23 -19.84
CA VAL A 261 2.61 24.16 -20.01
C VAL A 261 3.93 23.40 -20.00
N GLN A 262 4.11 22.44 -19.08
CA GLN A 262 5.32 21.61 -19.03
C GLN A 262 5.51 20.80 -20.33
N ALA A 263 4.44 20.23 -20.87
CA ALA A 263 4.48 19.52 -22.14
C ALA A 263 4.82 20.45 -23.33
N ARG A 264 4.35 21.71 -23.31
CA ARG A 264 4.76 22.73 -24.29
C ARG A 264 6.25 23.03 -24.17
N ILE A 265 6.78 23.27 -22.98
CA ILE A 265 8.22 23.50 -22.75
C ILE A 265 9.06 22.37 -23.35
N ASN A 266 8.68 21.12 -23.10
CA ASN A 266 9.42 19.97 -23.61
C ASN A 266 9.40 19.91 -25.14
N ARG A 267 8.24 20.17 -25.77
CA ARG A 267 8.12 20.22 -27.25
C ARG A 267 8.95 21.33 -27.88
N TYR A 268 8.90 22.55 -27.34
CA TYR A 268 9.66 23.69 -27.87
C TYR A 268 11.17 23.52 -27.65
N ARG A 269 11.57 22.91 -26.54
CA ARG A 269 12.97 22.54 -26.29
C ARG A 269 13.48 21.55 -27.35
N ALA A 270 12.70 20.53 -27.67
CA ALA A 270 13.05 19.57 -28.73
C ALA A 270 13.15 20.23 -30.11
N ALA A 271 12.41 21.32 -30.35
CA ALA A 271 12.43 22.09 -31.58
C ALA A 271 13.49 23.23 -31.61
N GLY A 272 14.36 23.34 -30.61
CA GLY A 272 15.42 24.37 -30.57
C GLY A 272 14.93 25.81 -30.32
N LYS A 273 13.68 26.00 -29.91
CA LYS A 273 13.06 27.32 -29.72
C LYS A 273 13.34 27.90 -28.32
N SER A 274 14.53 28.48 -28.13
CA SER A 274 15.03 28.89 -26.81
C SER A 274 14.26 30.06 -26.17
N ALA A 275 13.84 31.05 -26.97
CA ALA A 275 13.14 32.24 -26.47
C ALA A 275 11.76 31.90 -25.90
N GLU A 276 10.96 31.09 -26.62
CA GLU A 276 9.63 30.68 -26.18
C GLU A 276 9.69 29.75 -24.96
N VAL A 277 10.74 28.91 -24.87
CA VAL A 277 10.96 28.07 -23.69
C VAL A 277 11.13 28.92 -22.43
N GLU A 278 11.83 30.05 -22.52
CA GLU A 278 12.05 30.91 -21.36
C GLU A 278 10.77 31.64 -20.94
N GLY A 279 9.97 32.11 -21.90
CA GLY A 279 8.64 32.65 -21.63
C GLY A 279 7.72 31.64 -20.93
N PHE A 280 7.69 30.39 -21.41
CA PHE A 280 6.91 29.33 -20.77
C PHE A 280 7.46 28.93 -19.39
N ARG A 281 8.77 29.01 -19.15
CA ARG A 281 9.37 28.73 -17.83
C ARG A 281 8.93 29.75 -16.79
N LEU A 282 8.95 31.04 -17.12
CA LEU A 282 8.46 32.09 -16.24
C LEU A 282 6.98 31.86 -15.91
N HIS A 283 6.17 31.55 -16.93
CA HIS A 283 4.75 31.26 -16.74
C HIS A 283 4.55 30.02 -15.86
N LEU A 284 5.28 28.93 -16.11
CA LEU A 284 5.23 27.71 -15.31
C LEU A 284 5.60 27.97 -13.84
N LYS A 285 6.61 28.82 -13.57
CA LYS A 285 7.00 29.21 -12.22
C LYS A 285 5.84 29.90 -11.50
N ALA A 286 5.25 30.92 -12.13
CA ALA A 286 4.10 31.65 -11.56
C ALA A 286 2.90 30.72 -11.31
N TRP A 287 2.60 29.80 -12.23
CA TRP A 287 1.54 28.80 -12.05
C TRP A 287 1.82 27.84 -10.89
N ARG A 288 3.06 27.39 -10.72
CA ARG A 288 3.46 26.52 -9.61
C ARG A 288 3.37 27.23 -8.26
N GLU A 289 3.81 28.49 -8.18
CA GLU A 289 3.69 29.31 -6.97
C GLU A 289 2.22 29.53 -6.60
N ARG A 290 1.39 29.93 -7.57
CA ARG A 290 -0.05 30.08 -7.36
C ARG A 290 -0.72 28.78 -6.93
N HIS A 291 -0.36 27.66 -7.58
CA HIS A 291 -0.89 26.36 -7.23
C HIS A 291 -0.48 25.96 -5.80
N ALA A 292 0.77 26.19 -5.40
CA ALA A 292 1.26 25.91 -4.06
C ALA A 292 0.52 26.75 -3.01
N LEU A 293 0.33 28.06 -3.25
CA LEU A 293 -0.40 28.95 -2.36
C LEU A 293 -1.86 28.50 -2.19
N CYS A 294 -2.61 28.34 -3.29
CA CYS A 294 -4.01 27.92 -3.21
C CYS A 294 -4.16 26.54 -2.55
N THR A 295 -3.24 25.61 -2.82
CA THR A 295 -3.27 24.29 -2.17
C THR A 295 -3.02 24.40 -0.67
N ALA A 296 -2.12 25.30 -0.23
CA ALA A 296 -1.88 25.55 1.20
C ALA A 296 -3.11 26.17 1.88
N GLU A 297 -3.75 27.14 1.24
CA GLU A 297 -4.99 27.77 1.74
C GLU A 297 -6.14 26.77 1.85
N GLU A 298 -6.37 25.96 0.80
CA GLU A 298 -7.40 24.91 0.77
C GLU A 298 -7.16 23.88 1.88
N ARG A 299 -5.90 23.45 2.07
CA ARG A 299 -5.50 22.53 3.16
C ARG A 299 -5.74 23.14 4.54
N TYR A 300 -5.35 24.40 4.73
CA TYR A 300 -5.54 25.09 6.00
C TYR A 300 -7.03 25.24 6.33
N ALA A 301 -7.86 25.62 5.35
CA ALA A 301 -9.30 25.73 5.51
C ALA A 301 -9.94 24.38 5.87
N LEU A 302 -9.54 23.29 5.18
CA LEU A 302 -10.03 21.94 5.46
C LEU A 302 -9.64 21.48 6.87
N LEU A 303 -8.37 21.66 7.25
CA LEU A 303 -7.88 21.32 8.59
C LEU A 303 -8.63 22.09 9.67
N ARG A 304 -8.83 23.40 9.47
CA ARG A 304 -9.58 24.25 10.40
C ARG A 304 -11.03 23.80 10.54
N ARG A 305 -11.67 23.37 9.45
CA ARG A 305 -13.03 22.81 9.46
C ARG A 305 -13.08 21.52 10.27
N ASP A 306 -12.15 20.61 10.05
CA ASP A 306 -12.11 19.31 10.73
C ASP A 306 -11.80 19.46 12.23
N ILE A 307 -10.86 20.34 12.62
CA ILE A 307 -10.59 20.67 14.03
C ILE A 307 -11.86 21.19 14.71
N ARG A 308 -12.59 22.12 14.09
CA ARG A 308 -13.85 22.63 14.64
C ARG A 308 -14.91 21.54 14.78
N ALA A 309 -14.98 20.60 13.83
CA ALA A 309 -15.92 19.49 13.90
C ALA A 309 -15.59 18.55 15.07
N LEU A 310 -14.31 18.22 15.27
CA LEU A 310 -13.84 17.39 16.38
C LEU A 310 -14.13 18.04 17.73
N LEU A 311 -13.78 19.32 17.91
CA LEU A 311 -14.04 20.06 19.16
C LEU A 311 -15.54 20.11 19.50
N ARG A 312 -16.43 20.14 18.49
CA ARG A 312 -17.88 20.09 18.71
C ARG A 312 -18.40 18.70 19.08
N GLN A 313 -17.73 17.64 18.64
CA GLN A 313 -18.08 16.27 19.00
C GLN A 313 -17.67 15.98 20.44
N ASP A 314 -16.47 16.41 20.84
CA ASP A 314 -15.99 16.24 22.22
C ASP A 314 -16.84 17.03 23.21
N ALA A 315 -17.25 18.26 22.87
CA ALA A 315 -18.14 19.07 23.70
C ALA A 315 -19.56 18.50 23.89
N ARG A 316 -19.95 17.47 23.13
CA ARG A 316 -21.24 16.76 23.28
C ARG A 316 -21.12 15.44 24.04
N ALA A 317 -19.89 14.98 24.30
CA ALA A 317 -19.63 13.74 25.04
C ALA A 317 -19.50 13.97 26.55
N PHE A 318 -19.56 15.23 27.00
CA PHE A 318 -19.64 15.67 28.39
C PHE A 318 -21.01 16.30 28.66
#